data_AF-A0A1B8NYI9-F1
#
_entry.id   AF-A0A1B8NYI9-F1
#
_cell.length_a   1.000
_cell.length_b   1.000
_cell.length_c   1.000
_cell.angle_alpha   90.00
_cell.angle_beta   90.00
_cell.angle_gamma   90.00
#
_symmetry.space_group_name_H-M   'P 1'
#
loop_
_entity.id
_entity.type
_entity.pdbx_description
1 polymer ?
#
loop_
_entity_poly.entity_id
_entity_poly.type
_entity_poly.pdbx_seq_one_letter_code
_entity_poly.pdbx_strand_id
1 'polypeptide(L)'
;MNQPAVSAPTHVDYKVADITLADWGRREIRIAETEMPALMAIRARYRDSQPLAGARIAGCIHMTIQTAVLIETLIDLGASVRWSSCNIFSTQDHAAAAIAAAGIPVFAWKGETEEEFWWCIEQTVAGPDDWTPNLVLDDGGDLTALLHDQRPELLDAIHGISEETTTGVHRLLDMWRRARSRCRPSMSTTR
;
A
#
# COMPACT_ATOMS: atom_id res chain seq x y z
N MET A 1 36.74 -29.76 -14.45
CA MET A 1 35.97 -28.73 -15.18
C MET A 1 34.95 -28.17 -14.21
N ASN A 2 35.25 -27.01 -13.61
CA ASN A 2 34.33 -26.33 -12.69
C ASN A 2 33.48 -25.38 -13.55
N GLN A 3 32.19 -25.66 -13.68
CA GLN A 3 31.25 -24.65 -14.17
C GLN A 3 30.94 -23.70 -13.01
N PRO A 4 30.91 -22.37 -13.24
CA PRO A 4 30.41 -21.46 -12.23
C PRO A 4 28.89 -21.66 -12.13
N ALA A 5 28.39 -21.84 -10.91
CA ALA A 5 26.97 -21.79 -10.65
C ALA A 5 26.47 -20.38 -11.03
N VAL A 6 25.62 -20.31 -12.06
CA VAL A 6 24.87 -19.10 -12.37
C VAL A 6 23.85 -18.94 -11.26
N SER A 7 24.14 -18.06 -10.28
CA SER A 7 23.12 -17.62 -9.34
C SER A 7 22.06 -16.87 -10.13
N ALA A 8 20.84 -17.41 -10.18
CA ALA A 8 19.68 -16.69 -10.68
C ALA A 8 19.59 -15.33 -9.96
N PRO A 9 19.18 -14.23 -10.64
CA PRO A 9 18.98 -12.97 -9.96
C PRO A 9 17.96 -13.19 -8.86
N THR A 10 18.34 -12.92 -7.61
CA THR A 10 17.40 -12.81 -6.50
C THR A 10 16.40 -11.73 -6.89
N HIS A 11 15.18 -12.12 -7.26
CA HIS A 11 14.13 -11.17 -7.60
C HIS A 11 13.85 -10.32 -6.36
N VAL A 12 14.23 -9.05 -6.44
CA VAL A 12 14.09 -8.12 -5.32
C VAL A 12 12.68 -7.54 -5.37
N ASP A 13 11.89 -7.76 -4.32
CA ASP A 13 10.47 -7.42 -4.26
C ASP A 13 10.23 -5.95 -3.85
N TYR A 14 10.90 -5.02 -4.54
CA TYR A 14 10.69 -3.58 -4.44
C TYR A 14 11.18 -2.89 -5.72
N LYS A 15 10.74 -1.65 -5.95
CA LYS A 15 11.36 -0.75 -6.95
C LYS A 15 11.35 0.70 -6.45
N VAL A 16 12.55 1.25 -6.28
CA VAL A 16 12.80 2.62 -5.79
C VAL A 16 13.85 3.29 -6.66
N ALA A 17 13.96 4.62 -6.60
CA ALA A 17 14.93 5.38 -7.40
C ALA A 17 16.38 4.97 -7.11
N ASP A 18 16.76 4.94 -5.83
CA ASP A 18 18.12 4.69 -5.39
C ASP A 18 18.14 4.11 -3.97
N ILE A 19 18.49 2.82 -3.85
CA ILE A 19 18.53 2.12 -2.56
C ILE A 19 19.64 2.65 -1.64
N THR A 20 20.66 3.33 -2.17
CA THR A 20 21.78 3.86 -1.36
C THR A 20 21.36 5.02 -0.45
N LEU A 21 20.16 5.59 -0.66
CA LEU A 21 19.57 6.63 0.17
C LEU A 21 18.98 6.11 1.50
N ALA A 22 18.95 4.78 1.71
CA ALA A 22 18.29 4.17 2.85
C ALA A 22 18.77 4.68 4.22
N ASP A 23 20.08 4.88 4.39
CA ASP A 23 20.64 5.38 5.65
C ASP A 23 20.19 6.82 5.97
N TRP A 24 20.01 7.63 4.93
CA TRP A 24 19.45 8.98 5.09
C TRP A 24 17.98 8.90 5.47
N GLY A 25 17.18 8.12 4.73
CA GLY A 25 15.77 7.91 5.07
C GLY A 25 15.57 7.41 6.49
N ARG A 26 16.41 6.47 6.94
CA ARG A 26 16.36 5.95 8.30
C ARG A 26 16.66 7.01 9.37
N ARG A 27 17.54 7.99 9.08
CA ARG A 27 17.77 9.13 9.99
C ARG A 27 16.54 10.02 10.08
N GLU A 28 15.95 10.37 8.94
CA GLU A 28 14.76 11.23 8.86
C GLU A 28 13.53 10.55 9.51
N ILE A 29 13.34 9.24 9.31
CA ILE A 29 12.27 8.46 9.97
C ILE A 29 12.36 8.57 11.49
N ARG A 30 13.56 8.40 12.07
CA ARG A 30 13.76 8.54 13.52
C ARG A 30 13.46 9.94 14.04
N ILE A 31 13.72 10.97 13.22
CA ILE A 31 13.34 12.36 13.57
C ILE A 31 11.82 12.49 13.50
N ALA A 32 11.17 11.97 12.46
CA ALA A 32 9.71 12.05 12.33
C ALA A 32 8.98 11.30 13.44
N GLU A 33 9.53 10.20 13.98
CA GLU A 33 8.96 9.50 15.14
C GLU A 33 8.81 10.44 16.36
N THR A 34 9.72 11.40 16.57
CA THR A 34 9.62 12.37 17.67
C THR A 34 8.52 13.41 17.46
N GLU A 35 8.18 13.68 16.20
CA GLU A 35 7.12 14.62 15.79
C GLU A 35 5.76 13.95 15.57
N MET A 36 5.66 12.64 15.75
CA MET A 36 4.42 11.86 15.58
C MET A 36 3.99 11.15 16.89
N PRO A 37 3.85 11.87 18.02
CA PRO A 37 3.65 11.26 19.33
C PRO A 37 2.36 10.44 19.45
N ALA A 38 1.29 10.83 18.75
CA ALA A 38 0.03 10.09 18.75
C ALA A 38 0.19 8.70 18.12
N LEU A 39 0.88 8.62 16.98
CA LEU A 39 1.12 7.35 16.29
C LEU A 39 2.08 6.47 17.11
N MET A 40 3.11 7.06 17.72
CA MET A 40 4.02 6.33 18.60
C MET A 40 3.33 5.80 19.84
N ALA A 41 2.37 6.56 20.42
CA ALA A 41 1.55 6.09 21.53
C ALA A 41 0.64 4.91 21.13
N ILE A 42 0.04 4.95 19.93
CA ILE A 42 -0.76 3.83 19.39
C ILE A 42 0.13 2.60 19.21
N ARG A 43 1.29 2.76 18.56
CA ARG A 43 2.29 1.71 18.35
C ARG A 43 2.66 1.06 19.69
N ALA A 44 3.06 1.87 20.68
CA ALA A 44 3.45 1.38 22.01
C ALA A 44 2.31 0.66 22.74
N ARG A 45 1.08 1.20 22.67
CA ARG A 45 -0.09 0.64 23.36
C ARG A 45 -0.50 -0.74 22.82
N TYR A 46 -0.40 -0.95 21.50
CA TYR A 46 -0.97 -2.13 20.86
C TYR A 46 0.07 -3.13 20.34
N ARG A 47 1.37 -2.82 20.44
CA ARG A 47 2.47 -3.71 20.02
C ARG A 47 2.27 -5.13 20.56
N ASP A 48 2.11 -5.30 21.87
CA ASP A 48 2.08 -6.66 22.44
C ASP A 48 0.80 -7.45 22.08
N SER A 49 -0.30 -6.75 21.78
CA SER A 49 -1.56 -7.39 21.39
C SER A 49 -1.62 -7.81 19.91
N GLN A 50 -0.69 -7.32 19.08
CA GLN A 50 -0.63 -7.61 17.64
C GLN A 50 -2.00 -7.58 16.94
N PRO A 51 -2.77 -6.47 17.02
CA PRO A 51 -4.16 -6.44 16.56
C PRO A 51 -4.30 -6.60 15.04
N LEU A 52 -3.22 -6.39 14.29
CA LEU A 52 -3.18 -6.57 12.83
C LEU A 52 -2.53 -7.90 12.43
N ALA A 53 -2.34 -8.85 13.36
CA ALA A 53 -1.85 -10.17 13.03
C ALA A 53 -2.70 -10.82 11.92
N GLY A 54 -2.06 -11.19 10.81
CA GLY A 54 -2.73 -11.77 9.63
C GLY A 54 -3.33 -10.75 8.67
N ALA A 55 -3.26 -9.45 8.98
CA ALA A 55 -3.59 -8.39 8.03
C ALA A 55 -2.55 -8.34 6.90
N ARG A 56 -3.04 -8.20 5.68
CA ARG A 56 -2.30 -8.01 4.44
C ARG A 56 -2.79 -6.71 3.82
N ILE A 57 -2.04 -5.64 4.05
CA ILE A 57 -2.47 -4.27 3.72
C ILE A 57 -1.80 -3.84 2.43
N ALA A 58 -2.61 -3.52 1.41
CA ALA A 58 -2.15 -2.77 0.25
C ALA A 58 -2.33 -1.27 0.52
N GLY A 59 -1.23 -0.52 0.49
CA GLY A 59 -1.23 0.94 0.71
C GLY A 59 -0.94 1.71 -0.57
N CYS A 60 -1.76 2.71 -0.87
CA CYS A 60 -1.52 3.70 -1.92
C CYS A 60 -1.70 5.10 -1.33
N ILE A 61 -0.62 5.61 -0.72
CA ILE A 61 -0.54 6.96 -0.15
C ILE A 61 0.82 7.53 -0.54
N HIS A 62 0.94 8.86 -0.59
CA HIS A 62 2.21 9.56 -0.73
C HIS A 62 3.36 8.87 0.04
N MET A 63 4.39 8.40 -0.68
CA MET A 63 5.52 7.68 -0.07
C MET A 63 6.53 8.66 0.55
N THR A 64 6.19 9.19 1.72
CA THR A 64 6.98 10.17 2.49
C THR A 64 7.60 9.55 3.75
N ILE A 65 8.40 10.35 4.46
CA ILE A 65 8.93 10.00 5.78
C ILE A 65 7.80 9.75 6.80
N GLN A 66 6.72 10.53 6.78
CA GLN A 66 5.60 10.33 7.69
C GLN A 66 4.87 9.01 7.39
N THR A 67 4.70 8.70 6.11
CA THR A 67 4.12 7.42 5.67
C THR A 67 5.02 6.25 6.03
N ALA A 68 6.35 6.40 5.98
CA ALA A 68 7.27 5.38 6.46
C ALA A 68 7.05 5.05 7.95
N VAL A 69 6.80 6.05 8.81
CA VAL A 69 6.46 5.83 10.23
C VAL A 69 5.10 5.12 10.38
N LEU A 70 4.12 5.43 9.52
CA LEU A 70 2.84 4.71 9.45
C LEU A 70 3.05 3.24 9.06
N ILE A 71 3.76 2.97 7.98
CA ILE A 71 4.10 1.62 7.49
C ILE A 71 4.72 0.78 8.60
N GLU A 72 5.77 1.30 9.25
CA GLU A 72 6.45 0.59 10.33
C GLU A 72 5.56 0.38 11.55
N THR A 73 4.60 1.29 11.79
CA THR A 73 3.60 1.08 12.84
C THR A 73 2.66 -0.06 12.50
N LEU A 74 2.16 -0.14 11.26
CA LEU A 74 1.27 -1.23 10.85
C LEU A 74 1.96 -2.60 10.99
N ILE A 75 3.23 -2.68 10.58
CA ILE A 75 4.06 -3.88 10.73
C ILE A 75 4.29 -4.21 12.20
N ASP A 76 4.66 -3.22 13.02
CA ASP A 76 4.86 -3.39 14.47
C ASP A 76 3.59 -3.88 15.20
N LEU A 77 2.41 -3.65 14.61
CA LEU A 77 1.12 -4.12 15.10
C LEU A 77 0.69 -5.48 14.50
N GLY A 78 1.53 -6.10 13.67
CA GLY A 78 1.36 -7.47 13.17
C GLY A 78 0.97 -7.61 11.70
N ALA A 79 0.86 -6.50 10.96
CA ALA A 79 0.51 -6.53 9.55
C ALA A 79 1.68 -6.96 8.66
N SER A 80 1.36 -7.56 7.51
CA SER A 80 2.22 -7.52 6.33
C SER A 80 1.69 -6.47 5.37
N VAL A 81 2.59 -5.75 4.70
CA VAL A 81 2.23 -4.60 3.87
C VAL A 81 2.94 -4.62 2.54
N ARG A 82 2.31 -4.04 1.53
CA ARG A 82 2.91 -3.66 0.24
C ARG A 82 2.47 -2.24 -0.07
N TRP A 83 3.34 -1.45 -0.70
CA TRP A 83 3.09 -0.01 -0.82
C TRP A 83 3.45 0.58 -2.18
N SER A 84 2.62 1.49 -2.66
CA SER A 84 2.89 2.40 -3.78
C SER A 84 2.53 3.84 -3.41
N SER A 85 3.02 4.80 -4.19
CA SER A 85 2.65 6.22 -4.03
C SER A 85 1.33 6.51 -4.76
N CYS A 86 0.51 7.43 -4.23
CA CYS A 86 -0.71 7.93 -4.90
C CYS A 86 -0.45 9.13 -5.83
N ASN A 87 0.81 9.61 -5.92
CA ASN A 87 1.16 10.72 -6.79
C ASN A 87 2.62 10.67 -7.25
N ILE A 88 2.79 10.83 -8.57
CA ILE A 88 4.07 10.72 -9.30
C ILE A 88 5.20 11.64 -8.82
N PHE A 89 4.91 12.73 -8.11
CA PHE A 89 5.92 13.68 -7.64
C PHE A 89 6.09 13.72 -6.12
N SER A 90 5.26 12.99 -5.38
CA SER A 90 5.16 13.09 -3.93
C SER A 90 6.17 12.24 -3.18
N THR A 91 6.70 11.20 -3.82
CA THR A 91 7.65 10.27 -3.21
C THR A 91 8.89 11.02 -2.72
N GLN A 92 9.28 10.73 -1.49
CA GLN A 92 10.60 11.08 -0.95
C GLN A 92 11.48 9.85 -1.11
N ASP A 93 12.39 9.85 -2.10
CA ASP A 93 13.13 8.64 -2.49
C ASP A 93 13.95 8.02 -1.36
N HIS A 94 14.45 8.84 -0.44
CA HIS A 94 15.15 8.36 0.76
C HIS A 94 14.21 7.63 1.73
N ALA A 95 12.94 8.06 1.86
CA ALA A 95 11.93 7.34 2.63
C ALA A 95 11.63 5.97 2.00
N ALA A 96 11.38 5.95 0.68
CA ALA A 96 11.13 4.73 -0.06
C ALA A 96 12.32 3.75 0.04
N ALA A 97 13.55 4.24 -0.12
CA ALA A 97 14.76 3.44 0.03
C ALA A 97 14.91 2.85 1.44
N ALA A 98 14.58 3.60 2.49
CA ALA A 98 14.68 3.12 3.87
C ALA A 98 13.66 2.00 4.18
N ILE A 99 12.45 2.09 3.61
CA ILE A 99 11.43 1.05 3.70
C ILE A 99 11.84 -0.19 2.88
N ALA A 100 12.29 0.00 1.65
CA ALA A 100 12.80 -1.09 0.80
C ALA A 100 13.97 -1.84 1.46
N ALA A 101 14.94 -1.11 2.02
CA ALA A 101 16.09 -1.70 2.71
C ALA A 101 15.73 -2.46 3.99
N ALA A 102 14.58 -2.16 4.59
CA ALA A 102 14.02 -2.94 5.70
C ALA A 102 13.33 -4.24 5.23
N GLY A 103 13.35 -4.54 3.93
CA GLY A 103 12.72 -5.74 3.35
C GLY A 103 11.22 -5.59 3.13
N ILE A 104 10.70 -4.36 3.15
CA ILE A 104 9.27 -4.08 2.97
C ILE A 104 9.01 -3.75 1.49
N PRO A 105 8.06 -4.42 0.81
CA PRO A 105 7.77 -4.16 -0.59
C PRO A 105 7.22 -2.75 -0.81
N VAL A 106 8.00 -1.95 -1.55
CA VAL A 106 7.62 -0.59 -1.95
C VAL A 106 7.96 -0.36 -3.42
N PHE A 107 6.99 0.16 -4.15
CA PHE A 107 7.07 0.46 -5.57
C PHE A 107 6.75 1.94 -5.74
N ALA A 108 7.77 2.79 -5.59
CA ALA A 108 7.59 4.23 -5.63
C ALA A 108 8.92 4.94 -5.88
N TRP A 109 8.90 5.94 -6.76
CA TRP A 109 9.97 6.93 -6.90
C TRP A 109 9.42 8.30 -7.29
N LYS A 110 10.22 9.34 -7.11
CA LYS A 110 9.85 10.68 -7.54
C LYS A 110 10.05 10.84 -9.04
N GLY A 111 9.05 11.41 -9.71
CA GLY A 111 9.08 11.65 -11.16
C GLY A 111 8.68 10.45 -11.99
N GLU A 112 7.80 9.58 -11.45
CA GLU A 112 7.16 8.52 -12.22
C GLU A 112 6.45 9.06 -13.46
N THR A 113 6.51 8.30 -14.55
CA THR A 113 5.55 8.43 -15.66
C THR A 113 4.20 7.85 -15.26
N GLU A 114 3.15 8.16 -16.02
CA GLU A 114 1.82 7.59 -15.77
C GLU A 114 1.78 6.06 -15.90
N GLU A 115 2.55 5.50 -16.84
CA GLU A 115 2.68 4.04 -16.99
C GLU A 115 3.35 3.41 -15.77
N GLU A 116 4.42 4.03 -15.28
CA GLU A 116 5.13 3.56 -14.08
C GLU A 116 4.27 3.65 -12.82
N PHE A 117 3.47 4.72 -12.69
CA PHE A 117 2.53 4.91 -11.60
C PHE A 117 1.52 3.75 -11.50
N TRP A 118 0.85 3.42 -12.61
CA TRP A 118 -0.10 2.31 -12.64
C TRP A 118 0.60 0.97 -12.42
N TRP A 119 1.78 0.77 -13.01
CA TRP A 119 2.60 -0.41 -12.77
C TRP A 119 2.94 -0.59 -11.28
N CYS A 120 3.27 0.49 -10.57
CA CYS A 120 3.54 0.46 -9.13
C CYS A 120 2.31 0.00 -8.34
N ILE A 121 1.12 0.52 -8.66
CA ILE A 121 -0.13 0.10 -8.00
C ILE A 121 -0.42 -1.39 -8.27
N GLU A 122 -0.17 -1.87 -9.48
CA GLU A 122 -0.31 -3.30 -9.82
C GLU A 122 0.63 -4.19 -8.99
N GLN A 123 1.88 -3.77 -8.77
CA GLN A 123 2.84 -4.52 -7.94
C GLN A 123 2.44 -4.53 -6.45
N THR A 124 1.64 -3.56 -6.00
CA THR A 124 1.14 -3.46 -4.62
C THR A 124 0.05 -4.48 -4.31
N VAL A 125 -0.74 -4.93 -5.29
CA VAL A 125 -1.91 -5.81 -5.07
C VAL A 125 -1.62 -7.32 -5.20
N ALA A 126 -0.40 -7.68 -5.58
CA ALA A 126 0.05 -9.08 -5.65
C ALA A 126 1.52 -9.17 -5.23
N GLY A 127 1.89 -10.23 -4.51
CA GLY A 127 3.26 -10.48 -4.10
C GLY A 127 3.65 -11.94 -4.17
N PRO A 128 4.90 -12.27 -3.78
CA PRO A 128 5.36 -13.64 -3.63
C PRO A 128 4.47 -14.48 -2.71
N ASP A 129 4.54 -15.80 -2.83
CA ASP A 129 3.81 -16.75 -1.97
C ASP A 129 2.29 -16.52 -1.93
N ASP A 130 1.70 -16.17 -3.08
CA ASP A 130 0.27 -15.86 -3.26
C ASP A 130 -0.23 -14.72 -2.35
N TRP A 131 0.66 -13.80 -1.97
CA TRP A 131 0.29 -12.64 -1.18
C TRP A 131 -0.73 -11.79 -1.94
N THR A 132 -1.86 -11.54 -1.29
CA THR A 132 -2.97 -10.71 -1.79
C THR A 132 -3.57 -9.92 -0.64
N PRO A 133 -4.03 -8.67 -0.84
CA PRO A 133 -4.50 -7.84 0.25
C PRO A 133 -5.85 -8.32 0.80
N ASN A 134 -6.04 -8.15 2.11
CA ASN A 134 -7.35 -8.25 2.77
C ASN A 134 -7.79 -6.93 3.42
N LEU A 135 -6.95 -5.89 3.35
CA LEU A 135 -7.25 -4.52 3.74
C LEU A 135 -6.60 -3.56 2.75
N VAL A 136 -7.25 -2.40 2.55
CA VAL A 136 -6.76 -1.35 1.66
C VAL A 136 -6.68 -0.03 2.43
N LEU A 137 -5.58 0.68 2.23
CA LEU A 137 -5.39 2.05 2.68
C LEU A 137 -5.09 2.90 1.44
N ASP A 138 -6.01 3.82 1.11
CA ASP A 138 -5.99 4.54 -0.16
C ASP A 138 -6.07 6.06 0.05
N ASP A 139 -5.44 6.79 -0.85
CA ASP A 139 -5.44 8.25 -0.93
C ASP A 139 -5.75 8.63 -2.38
N GLY A 140 -7.00 9.04 -2.63
CA GLY A 140 -7.47 9.50 -3.93
C GLY A 140 -8.31 8.47 -4.70
N GLY A 141 -8.26 7.19 -4.30
CA GLY A 141 -9.13 6.13 -4.80
C GLY A 141 -8.62 5.35 -6.01
N ASP A 142 -7.35 5.51 -6.41
CA ASP A 142 -6.80 4.86 -7.62
C ASP A 142 -6.49 3.38 -7.39
N LEU A 143 -5.97 3.01 -6.22
CA LEU A 143 -5.82 1.60 -5.85
C LEU A 143 -7.18 0.91 -5.75
N THR A 144 -8.16 1.58 -5.14
CA THR A 144 -9.53 1.10 -5.07
C THR A 144 -10.14 0.90 -6.46
N ALA A 145 -9.95 1.84 -7.37
CA ALA A 145 -10.44 1.73 -8.74
C ALA A 145 -9.78 0.55 -9.48
N LEU A 146 -8.46 0.38 -9.34
CA LEU A 146 -7.75 -0.77 -9.92
C LEU A 146 -8.32 -2.10 -9.40
N LEU A 147 -8.57 -2.22 -8.10
CA LEU A 147 -9.18 -3.41 -7.51
C LEU A 147 -10.58 -3.70 -8.05
N HIS A 148 -11.40 -2.68 -8.32
CA HIS A 148 -12.75 -2.87 -8.84
C HIS A 148 -12.80 -3.15 -10.35
N ASP A 149 -11.95 -2.47 -11.12
CA ASP A 149 -12.04 -2.48 -12.57
C ASP A 149 -11.14 -3.56 -13.19
N GLN A 150 -9.98 -3.85 -12.57
CA GLN A 150 -8.98 -4.75 -13.15
C GLN A 150 -8.77 -6.03 -12.36
N ARG A 151 -8.94 -5.99 -11.03
CA ARG A 151 -8.70 -7.14 -10.13
C ARG A 151 -9.92 -7.50 -9.24
N PRO A 152 -11.14 -7.59 -9.80
CA PRO A 152 -12.36 -7.79 -9.00
C PRO A 152 -12.35 -9.10 -8.21
N GLU A 153 -11.58 -10.10 -8.64
CA GLU A 153 -11.42 -11.37 -7.93
C GLU A 153 -10.74 -11.23 -6.55
N LEU A 154 -10.01 -10.13 -6.31
CA LEU A 154 -9.39 -9.85 -5.02
C LEU A 154 -10.37 -9.25 -4.00
N LEU A 155 -11.47 -8.64 -4.47
CA LEU A 155 -12.42 -7.93 -3.60
C LEU A 155 -13.09 -8.83 -2.57
N ASP A 156 -13.32 -10.11 -2.89
CA ASP A 156 -13.94 -11.08 -1.98
C ASP A 156 -13.12 -11.29 -0.69
N ALA A 157 -11.80 -11.09 -0.76
CA ALA A 157 -10.90 -11.21 0.38
C ALA A 157 -10.74 -9.90 1.17
N ILE A 158 -11.18 -8.76 0.62
CA ILE A 158 -10.97 -7.43 1.20
C ILE A 158 -12.07 -7.13 2.23
N HIS A 159 -11.66 -6.93 3.48
CA HIS A 159 -12.56 -6.67 4.60
C HIS A 159 -12.93 -5.18 4.75
N GLY A 160 -12.13 -4.29 4.16
CA GLY A 160 -12.37 -2.85 4.27
C GLY A 160 -11.35 -2.01 3.51
N ILE A 161 -11.79 -0.79 3.19
CA ILE A 161 -11.00 0.27 2.56
C ILE A 161 -11.05 1.47 3.49
N SER A 162 -9.89 1.98 3.90
CA SER A 162 -9.76 3.27 4.58
C SER A 162 -9.25 4.29 3.58
N GLU A 163 -10.04 5.32 3.31
CA GLU A 163 -9.73 6.37 2.34
C GLU A 163 -9.39 7.68 3.06
N GLU A 164 -8.27 8.30 2.70
CA GLU A 164 -7.77 9.53 3.32
C GLU A 164 -8.49 10.79 2.80
N THR A 165 -8.82 10.84 1.51
CA THR A 165 -9.25 12.10 0.88
C THR A 165 -10.74 12.19 0.63
N THR A 166 -11.25 13.43 0.67
CA THR A 166 -12.62 13.74 0.26
C THR A 166 -12.93 13.30 -1.17
N THR A 167 -11.94 13.41 -2.08
CA THR A 167 -12.08 13.00 -3.49
C THR A 167 -12.27 11.49 -3.60
N GLY A 168 -11.44 10.69 -2.94
CA GLY A 168 -11.60 9.24 -2.91
C GLY A 168 -12.89 8.82 -2.22
N VAL A 169 -13.31 9.49 -1.14
CA VAL A 169 -14.60 9.24 -0.48
C VAL A 169 -15.77 9.50 -1.43
N HIS A 170 -15.71 10.57 -2.24
CA HIS A 170 -16.71 10.84 -3.26
C HIS A 170 -16.76 9.73 -4.33
N ARG A 171 -15.60 9.22 -4.78
CA ARG A 171 -15.53 8.09 -5.72
C ARG A 171 -16.17 6.83 -5.12
N LEU A 172 -15.84 6.49 -3.87
CA LEU A 172 -16.44 5.37 -3.14
C LEU A 172 -17.96 5.50 -3.02
N LEU A 173 -18.46 6.70 -2.69
CA LEU A 173 -19.90 6.95 -2.61
C LEU A 173 -20.60 6.79 -3.96
N ASP A 174 -19.98 7.23 -5.05
CA ASP A 174 -20.52 7.07 -6.39
C ASP A 174 -20.51 5.61 -6.84
N MET A 175 -19.45 4.85 -6.53
CA MET A 175 -19.39 3.40 -6.76
C MET A 175 -20.50 2.67 -5.99
N TRP A 176 -20.68 2.99 -4.72
CA TRP A 176 -21.76 2.41 -3.90
C TRP A 176 -23.15 2.75 -4.44
N ARG A 177 -23.39 4.00 -4.85
CA ARG A 177 -24.66 4.41 -5.48
C ARG A 177 -24.94 3.65 -6.78
N ARG A 178 -23.91 3.46 -7.63
CA ARG A 178 -24.02 2.68 -8.88
C ARG A 178 -24.29 1.20 -8.62
N ALA A 179 -23.62 0.60 -7.63
CA ALA A 179 -23.88 -0.79 -7.24
C ALA A 179 -25.31 -0.97 -6.72
N ARG A 180 -25.78 -0.04 -5.89
CA ARG A 180 -27.16 -0.06 -5.35
C ARG A 180 -28.22 0.19 -6.42
N SER A 181 -27.96 1.04 -7.40
CA SER A 181 -28.90 1.29 -8.51
C SER A 181 -28.99 0.12 -9.48
N ARG A 182 -27.90 -0.63 -9.67
CA ARG A 182 -27.89 -1.93 -10.37
C ARG A 182 -28.68 -3.01 -9.62
N CYS A 183 -28.75 -2.95 -8.29
CA CYS A 183 -29.58 -3.81 -7.45
C CYS A 183 -31.05 -3.36 -7.34
N ARG A 184 -31.67 -2.83 -8.41
CA ARG A 184 -33.13 -2.62 -8.40
C ARG A 184 -33.84 -3.98 -8.45
N PRO A 185 -34.82 -4.25 -7.56
CA PRO A 185 -35.60 -5.47 -7.63
C PRO A 185 -36.42 -5.46 -8.91
N SER A 186 -36.38 -6.55 -9.66
CA SER A 186 -37.46 -6.90 -10.58
C SER A 186 -38.72 -7.18 -9.75
N MET A 187 -39.39 -6.12 -9.27
CA MET A 187 -40.80 -6.22 -8.94
C MET A 187 -41.55 -6.27 -10.27
N SER A 188 -41.72 -7.50 -10.76
CA SER A 188 -42.85 -7.85 -11.60
C SER A 188 -44.10 -7.75 -10.75
N THR A 189 -44.83 -6.64 -10.82
CA THR A 189 -46.27 -6.65 -10.50
C THR A 189 -47.02 -7.01 -11.77
N THR A 190 -47.09 -8.31 -12.07
CA THR A 190 -48.21 -8.87 -12.84
C THR A 190 -49.29 -9.35 -11.87
N ARG A 191 -50.39 -8.60 -11.93
CA ARG A 191 -51.77 -8.86 -11.46
C ARG A 191 -52.04 -8.86 -9.95
#